data_AF-A0A388SZU8-F1
#
_entry.id   AF-A0A388SZU8-F1
#
_cell.length_a   1.000
_cell.length_b   1.000
_cell.length_c   1.000
_cell.angle_alpha   90.00
_cell.angle_beta   90.00
_cell.angle_gamma   90.00
#
_symmetry.space_group_name_H-M   'P 1'
#
loop_
_entity.id
_entity.type
_entity.pdbx_description
1 polymer ?
#
loop_
_entity_poly.entity_id
_entity_poly.type
_entity_poly.pdbx_seq_one_letter_code
_entity_poly.pdbx_strand_id
1 'polypeptide(L)'
;MIGSPDRTPPSRAFPERPVPRPAPEVPPGPPGGSALRRTGHGLAGPRITEAEAHAGGTAAGPHAVPGRTGRGAAVFGPPGHVRVRFTHGMPRRAA
;
A
#
# COMPACT_ATOMS: atom_id res chain seq x y z
N MET A 1 8.22 19.85 19.58
CA MET A 1 9.32 19.40 18.69
C MET A 1 9.02 17.96 18.28
N ILE A 2 8.60 17.73 17.03
CA ILE A 2 8.37 16.37 16.52
C ILE A 2 9.76 15.76 16.28
N GLY A 3 10.11 14.69 16.98
CA GLY A 3 11.39 14.02 16.81
C GLY A 3 11.63 13.59 15.36
N SER A 4 12.89 13.49 14.94
CA SER A 4 13.22 12.96 13.63
C SER A 4 12.63 11.55 13.49
N PRO A 5 11.80 11.27 12.48
CA PRO A 5 11.16 9.97 12.34
C PRO A 5 12.24 8.91 12.12
N ASP A 6 12.09 7.74 12.76
CA ASP A 6 12.94 6.58 12.49
C ASP A 6 12.87 6.25 10.99
N ARG A 7 14.02 6.33 10.32
CA ARG A 7 14.17 6.04 8.88
C ARG A 7 14.78 4.66 8.65
N THR A 8 14.89 3.85 9.69
CA THR A 8 15.35 2.47 9.58
C THR A 8 14.27 1.67 8.85
N PRO A 9 14.58 1.07 7.69
CA PRO A 9 13.62 0.22 7.00
C PRO A 9 13.26 -0.98 7.89
N PRO A 10 11.97 -1.31 8.03
CA PRO A 10 11.58 -2.49 8.80
C PRO A 10 12.12 -3.76 8.15
N SER A 11 12.32 -4.80 8.96
CA SER A 11 12.73 -6.11 8.46
C SER A 11 11.63 -6.72 7.58
N ARG A 12 12.00 -7.73 6.78
CA ARG A 12 11.05 -8.45 5.92
C ARG A 12 9.91 -9.13 6.71
N ALA A 13 10.03 -9.29 8.02
CA ALA A 13 8.98 -9.84 8.88
C ALA A 13 7.79 -8.87 9.09
N PHE A 14 8.00 -7.56 8.91
CA PHE A 14 6.94 -6.57 9.07
C PHE A 14 5.74 -6.76 8.13
N PRO A 15 5.93 -6.93 6.80
CA PRO A 15 4.83 -7.19 5.88
C PRO A 15 4.16 -8.57 6.05
N GLU A 16 4.87 -9.56 6.60
CA GLU A 16 4.36 -10.93 6.83
C GLU A 16 3.53 -11.06 8.11
N ARG A 17 3.40 -9.98 8.90
CA ARG A 17 2.62 -9.98 10.14
C ARG A 17 1.14 -10.29 9.83
N PRO A 18 0.46 -11.09 10.68
CA PRO A 18 -0.99 -11.29 10.57
C PRO A 18 -1.73 -9.95 10.47
N VAL A 19 -2.56 -9.80 9.44
CA VAL A 19 -3.48 -8.67 9.32
C VAL A 19 -4.68 -8.97 10.22
N PRO A 20 -4.92 -8.18 11.27
CA PRO A 20 -5.78 -8.59 12.38
C PRO A 20 -7.27 -8.67 12.03
N ARG A 21 -7.73 -8.03 10.94
CA ARG A 21 -9.14 -8.01 10.50
C ARG A 21 -9.27 -7.80 8.98
N PRO A 22 -10.38 -8.21 8.34
CA PRO A 22 -10.69 -7.85 6.96
C PRO A 22 -10.93 -6.34 6.82
N ALA A 23 -10.64 -5.79 5.63
CA ALA A 23 -10.64 -4.34 5.37
C ALA A 23 -11.84 -3.52 5.89
N PRO A 24 -13.12 -3.96 5.79
CA PRO A 24 -14.25 -3.20 6.33
C PRO A 24 -14.30 -3.16 7.87
N GLU A 25 -13.62 -4.09 8.55
CA GLU A 25 -13.55 -4.19 10.02
C GLU A 25 -12.23 -3.63 10.59
N VAL A 26 -11.27 -3.32 9.72
CA VAL A 26 -10.10 -2.53 10.08
C VAL A 26 -10.55 -1.07 10.09
N PRO A 27 -10.81 -0.46 11.27
CA PRO A 27 -10.95 0.99 11.30
C PRO A 27 -9.70 1.58 10.64
N PRO A 28 -9.80 2.66 9.84
CA PRO A 28 -8.64 3.28 9.24
C PRO A 28 -7.60 3.50 10.34
N GLY A 29 -6.51 2.72 10.28
CA GLY A 29 -5.45 2.81 11.25
C GLY A 29 -4.88 4.22 11.20
N PRO A 30 -4.53 4.83 12.34
CA PRO A 30 -4.03 6.20 12.33
C PRO A 30 -2.84 6.28 11.38
N PRO A 31 -2.88 7.20 10.39
CA PRO A 31 -1.73 7.49 9.56
C PRO A 31 -0.53 7.84 10.45
N GLY A 32 0.62 7.22 10.20
CA GLY A 32 1.77 7.35 11.10
C GLY A 32 3.06 6.71 10.65
N GLY A 33 2.99 5.67 9.81
CA GLY A 33 4.17 5.07 9.18
C GLY A 33 4.78 5.96 8.08
N SER A 34 6.06 5.75 7.80
CA SER A 34 6.76 6.38 6.68
C SER A 34 6.96 5.40 5.53
N ALA A 35 6.66 5.82 4.30
CA ALA A 35 6.95 5.04 3.11
C ALA A 35 8.37 5.37 2.63
N LEU A 36 9.32 4.46 2.81
CA LEU A 36 10.72 4.69 2.48
C LEU A 36 11.05 4.18 1.07
N ARG A 37 11.72 5.02 0.26
CA ARG A 37 12.23 4.65 -1.06
C ARG A 37 13.70 5.04 -1.19
N ARG A 38 14.56 4.07 -1.54
CA ARG A 38 15.95 4.35 -1.94
C ARG A 38 15.96 4.91 -3.36
N THR A 39 16.70 5.98 -3.56
CA THR A 39 16.88 6.67 -4.86
C THR A 39 18.37 6.94 -5.11
N GLY A 40 18.73 7.35 -6.33
CA GLY A 40 20.10 7.81 -6.63
C GLY A 40 20.53 9.05 -5.82
N HIS A 41 19.57 9.80 -5.26
CA HIS A 41 19.83 10.98 -4.42
C HIS A 41 19.70 10.68 -2.92
N GLY A 42 19.63 9.39 -2.53
CA GLY A 42 19.46 8.97 -1.14
C GLY A 42 18.04 8.50 -0.80
N LEU A 43 17.75 8.43 0.50
CA LEU A 43 16.50 7.87 1.04
C LEU A 43 15.39 8.94 1.09
N ALA A 44 14.34 8.73 0.29
CA ALA A 44 13.08 9.48 0.38
C ALA A 44 12.14 8.80 1.39
N GLY A 45 11.42 9.59 2.20
CA GLY A 45 10.59 9.04 3.29
C GLY A 45 9.44 9.95 3.71
N PRO A 46 8.41 10.15 2.87
CA PRO A 46 7.19 10.82 3.29
C PRO A 46 6.46 10.06 4.40
N ARG A 47 5.87 10.80 5.33
CA ARG A 47 4.93 10.26 6.31
C ARG A 47 3.59 10.03 5.63
N ILE A 48 2.97 8.87 5.88
CA ILE A 48 1.62 8.56 5.42
C ILE A 48 0.65 9.31 6.34
N THR A 49 -0.14 10.20 5.75
CA THR A 49 -1.14 11.02 6.45
C THR A 49 -2.57 10.58 6.18
N GLU A 50 -2.80 9.73 5.18
CA GLU A 50 -4.12 9.22 4.81
C GLU A 50 -3.99 7.79 4.26
N ALA A 51 -5.00 6.95 4.50
CA ALA A 51 -5.10 5.59 3.98
C ALA A 51 -6.57 5.16 3.87
N GLU A 52 -6.89 4.40 2.82
CA GLU A 52 -8.22 3.82 2.59
C GLU A 52 -8.13 2.29 2.57
N ALA A 53 -9.16 1.63 3.15
CA ALA A 53 -9.28 0.19 3.17
C ALA A 53 -10.32 -0.27 2.13
N HIS A 54 -9.98 -1.28 1.31
CA HIS A 54 -10.90 -1.87 0.34
C HIS A 54 -11.07 -3.37 0.59
N ALA A 55 -12.30 -3.87 0.57
CA ALA A 55 -12.67 -5.27 0.79
C ALA A 55 -12.32 -6.24 -0.36
N GLY A 56 -11.20 -6.01 -1.05
CA GLY A 56 -10.71 -6.90 -2.10
C GLY A 56 -11.77 -7.26 -3.15
N GLY A 57 -12.05 -8.56 -3.31
CA GLY A 57 -13.01 -9.08 -4.29
C GLY A 57 -14.48 -8.75 -4.03
N THR A 58 -14.84 -8.38 -2.79
CA THR A 58 -16.20 -7.98 -2.42
C THR A 58 -16.38 -6.46 -2.36
N ALA A 59 -15.31 -5.69 -2.64
CA ALA A 59 -15.40 -4.24 -2.70
C ALA A 59 -16.29 -3.80 -3.88
N ALA A 60 -17.15 -2.81 -3.64
CA ALA A 60 -17.82 -2.07 -4.69
C ALA A 60 -17.02 -0.81 -5.07
N GLY A 61 -17.25 -0.27 -6.27
CA GLY A 61 -16.70 1.02 -6.69
C GLY A 61 -15.38 0.94 -7.48
N PRO A 62 -14.75 2.10 -7.77
CA PRO A 62 -13.65 2.21 -8.76
C PRO A 62 -12.34 1.52 -8.32
N HIS A 63 -12.24 1.13 -7.05
CA HIS A 63 -11.09 0.39 -6.51
C HIS A 63 -11.32 -1.11 -6.42
N ALA A 64 -12.53 -1.58 -6.72
CA ALA A 64 -12.91 -2.99 -6.73
C ALA A 64 -12.01 -3.84 -7.63
N VAL A 65 -11.81 -5.09 -7.21
CA VAL A 65 -11.12 -6.11 -8.01
C VAL A 65 -12.05 -7.32 -8.15
N PRO A 66 -13.09 -7.24 -9.00
CA PRO A 66 -14.04 -8.32 -9.17
C PRO A 66 -13.35 -9.51 -9.84
N GLY A 67 -13.00 -10.51 -9.04
CA GLY A 67 -12.30 -11.72 -9.49
C GLY A 67 -10.81 -11.53 -9.75
N ARG A 68 -10.11 -12.66 -9.88
CA ARG A 68 -8.66 -12.71 -10.05
C ARG A 68 -8.29 -12.53 -11.52
N THR A 69 -7.72 -11.38 -11.85
CA THR A 69 -7.11 -11.09 -13.16
C THR A 69 -5.61 -10.87 -13.00
N GLY A 70 -4.83 -10.91 -14.09
CA GLY A 70 -3.39 -10.61 -14.04
C GLY A 70 -3.08 -9.25 -13.40
N ARG A 71 -3.91 -8.22 -13.67
CA ARG A 71 -3.79 -6.87 -13.09
C ARG A 71 -4.21 -6.79 -11.61
N GLY A 72 -5.05 -7.71 -11.16
CA GLY A 72 -5.65 -7.73 -9.82
C GLY A 72 -5.03 -8.75 -8.86
N ALA A 73 -4.21 -9.68 -9.36
CA ALA A 73 -3.80 -10.89 -8.64
C ALA A 73 -3.18 -10.64 -7.26
N ALA A 74 -2.44 -9.53 -7.09
CA ALA A 74 -1.78 -9.19 -5.83
C ALA A 74 -2.76 -8.96 -4.65
N VAL A 75 -4.03 -8.61 -4.91
CA VAL A 75 -5.04 -8.41 -3.85
C VAL A 75 -5.56 -9.74 -3.29
N PHE A 76 -5.33 -10.86 -3.99
CA PHE A 76 -5.75 -12.21 -3.57
C PHE A 76 -4.60 -13.04 -2.97
N GLY A 77 -3.41 -12.45 -2.86
CA GLY A 77 -2.23 -13.10 -2.28
C GLY A 77 -2.08 -12.83 -0.79
N PRO A 78 -1.00 -13.35 -0.17
CA PRO A 78 -0.66 -13.01 1.20
C PRO A 78 -0.42 -11.49 1.35
N PRO A 79 -0.58 -10.93 2.56
CA PRO A 79 -0.31 -9.51 2.82
C PRO A 79 1.13 -9.12 2.45
N GLY A 80 1.39 -7.81 2.38
CA GLY A 80 2.72 -7.29 2.06
C GLY A 80 3.04 -7.12 0.57
N HIS A 81 2.11 -7.49 -0.31
CA HIS A 81 2.27 -7.31 -1.75
C HIS A 81 1.70 -5.96 -2.22
N VAL A 82 2.45 -5.26 -3.08
CA VAL A 82 2.03 -3.95 -3.61
C VAL A 82 1.37 -4.13 -4.97
N ARG A 83 0.14 -3.60 -5.13
CA ARG A 83 -0.53 -3.47 -6.43
C ARG A 83 -0.49 -2.02 -6.90
N VAL A 84 0.27 -1.74 -7.96
CA VAL A 84 0.29 -0.43 -8.62
C VAL A 84 -0.47 -0.48 -9.94
N ARG A 85 -1.27 0.54 -10.23
CA ARG A 85 -2.02 0.65 -11.48
C ARG A 85 -1.98 2.07 -12.01
N PHE A 86 -1.98 2.23 -13.33
CA PHE A 86 -2.32 3.50 -13.96
C PHE A 86 -3.82 3.76 -13.80
N THR A 87 -4.16 5.00 -13.47
CA THR A 87 -5.51 5.55 -13.42
C THR A 87 -5.63 6.65 -14.48
N HIS A 88 -6.82 6.83 -15.05
CA HIS A 88 -7.09 7.88 -16.06
C HIS A 88 -6.28 7.76 -17.36
N GLY A 89 -5.98 6.53 -17.81
CA GLY A 89 -5.44 6.28 -19.14
C GLY A 89 -4.02 6.78 -19.41
N MET A 90 -3.32 7.35 -18.41
CA MET A 90 -1.94 7.83 -18.56
C MET A 90 -1.02 6.64 -18.91
N PRO A 91 -0.46 6.57 -20.13
CA PRO A 91 0.54 5.57 -20.45
C PRO A 91 1.86 5.95 -19.77
N ARG A 92 2.74 4.96 -19.62
CA ARG A 92 4.15 5.18 -19.27
C ARG A 92 4.68 6.29 -20.17
N ARG A 93 5.29 7.33 -19.60
CA ARG A 93 6.04 8.30 -20.41
C ARG A 93 7.02 7.48 -21.25
N ALA A 94 6.97 7.69 -22.57
CA ALA A 94 7.89 7.12 -23.53
C ALA A 94 9.32 7.34 -23.02
N ALA A 95 10.12 6.28 -23.10
CA ALA A 95 11.57 6.38 -22.99
C ALA A 95 12.12 7.27 -24.11
#